data_AF-I2AI62-F1
#
_entry.id   AF-I2AI62-F1
#
_cell.length_a   1.000
_cell.length_b   1.000
_cell.length_c   1.000
_cell.angle_alpha   90.00
_cell.angle_beta   90.00
_cell.angle_gamma   90.00
#
_symmetry.space_group_name_H-M   'P 1'
#
loop_
_entity.id
_entity.type
_entity.pdbx_description
1 polymer ?
#
loop_
_entity_poly.entity_id
_entity_poly.type
_entity_poly.pdbx_seq_one_letter_code
_entity_poly.pdbx_strand_id
1 'polypeptide(L)'
;MMSYHRDAGLIHRARQALSRLNELDVKPPKAVATAVETLDRLEAFRLTPPDALPAAIVAGAEQAELERIALADIAAAPIRDALGKAKMGAADAILEAIHGSRDEIHAQLAKQANVAIEKLTAVAALGGIPLDALVRAGRHRDAEAVASAAVTEQSLDSLYRLRDQLLCRVAGSRLSM
;
A
#
# COMPACT_ATOMS: atom_id res chain seq x y z
N MET A 1 -20.62 -18.85 -9.87
CA MET A 1 -19.43 -19.11 -9.03
C MET A 1 -18.17 -18.56 -9.72
N MET A 2 -18.07 -17.24 -9.90
CA MET A 2 -17.07 -16.58 -10.79
C MET A 2 -16.70 -15.13 -10.34
N SER A 3 -16.81 -14.77 -9.05
CA SER A 3 -16.49 -13.40 -8.56
C SER A 3 -15.22 -13.32 -7.70
N TYR A 4 -14.89 -14.37 -6.94
CA TYR A 4 -13.81 -14.35 -5.94
C TYR A 4 -12.42 -13.97 -6.49
N HIS A 5 -12.10 -14.27 -7.76
CA HIS A 5 -10.80 -13.94 -8.36
C HIS A 5 -10.66 -12.46 -8.74
N ARG A 6 -11.75 -11.81 -9.16
CA ARG A 6 -11.75 -10.38 -9.47
C ARG A 6 -11.71 -9.55 -8.18
N ASP A 7 -12.39 -10.05 -7.15
CA ASP A 7 -12.55 -9.41 -5.84
C ASP A 7 -11.22 -9.36 -5.06
N ALA A 8 -10.45 -10.46 -5.07
CA ALA A 8 -9.11 -10.50 -4.48
C ALA A 8 -8.11 -9.56 -5.19
N GLY A 9 -8.28 -9.38 -6.50
CA GLY A 9 -7.40 -8.54 -7.31
C GLY A 9 -7.45 -7.07 -6.94
N LEU A 10 -8.63 -6.53 -6.62
CA LEU A 10 -8.79 -5.11 -6.30
C LEU A 10 -8.22 -4.76 -4.92
N ILE A 11 -8.50 -5.58 -3.91
CA ILE A 11 -7.92 -5.44 -2.56
C ILE A 11 -6.39 -5.53 -2.63
N HIS A 12 -5.85 -6.52 -3.36
CA HIS A 12 -4.42 -6.66 -3.54
C HIS A 12 -3.79 -5.43 -4.23
N ARG A 13 -4.42 -4.89 -5.27
CA ARG A 13 -3.96 -3.67 -5.95
C ARG A 13 -3.92 -2.47 -5.01
N ALA A 14 -4.98 -2.25 -4.22
CA ALA A 14 -5.01 -1.17 -3.23
C ALA A 14 -3.87 -1.32 -2.21
N ARG A 15 -3.66 -2.53 -1.66
CA ARG A 15 -2.56 -2.81 -0.72
C ARG A 15 -1.19 -2.63 -1.36
N GLN A 16 -1.01 -3.05 -2.61
CA GLN A 16 0.24 -2.87 -3.35
C GLN A 16 0.54 -1.38 -3.59
N ALA A 17 -0.47 -0.58 -3.94
CA ALA A 17 -0.30 0.87 -4.10
C ALA A 17 0.14 1.52 -2.78
N LEU A 18 -0.46 1.14 -1.66
CA LEU A 18 -0.07 1.61 -0.32
C LEU A 18 1.35 1.18 0.06
N SER A 19 1.73 -0.09 -0.21
CA SER A 19 3.08 -0.59 0.03
C SER A 19 4.12 0.26 -0.68
N ARG A 20 3.88 0.57 -1.96
CA ARG A 20 4.80 1.38 -2.76
C ARG A 20 4.89 2.83 -2.29
N LEU A 21 3.79 3.43 -1.84
CA LEU A 21 3.82 4.76 -1.23
C LEU A 21 4.64 4.74 0.07
N ASN A 22 4.47 3.71 0.89
CA ASN A 22 5.19 3.54 2.14
C ASN A 22 6.70 3.25 1.95
N GLU A 23 7.06 2.43 0.95
CA GLU A 23 8.46 2.17 0.56
C GLU A 23 9.22 3.45 0.19
N LEU A 24 8.50 4.45 -0.30
CA LEU A 24 9.04 5.77 -0.65
C LEU A 24 8.75 6.82 0.42
N ASP A 25 8.41 6.42 1.66
CA ASP A 25 8.14 7.33 2.79
C ASP A 25 7.14 8.46 2.45
N VAL A 26 6.18 8.17 1.56
CA VAL A 26 5.10 9.10 1.23
C VAL A 26 4.04 8.96 2.30
N LYS A 27 3.77 10.06 3.01
CA LYS A 27 2.73 10.10 4.02
C LYS A 27 1.37 10.07 3.35
N PRO A 28 0.50 9.11 3.70
CA PRO A 28 -0.81 9.00 3.10
C PRO A 28 -1.63 10.26 3.44
N PRO A 29 -2.19 10.95 2.42
CA PRO A 29 -3.15 12.03 2.64
C PRO A 29 -4.33 11.56 3.49
N LYS A 30 -4.96 12.50 4.20
CA LYS A 30 -6.06 12.18 5.15
C LYS A 30 -7.18 11.33 4.53
N ALA A 31 -7.53 11.62 3.28
CA ALA A 31 -8.54 10.86 2.53
C ALA A 31 -8.13 9.39 2.34
N VAL A 32 -6.87 9.15 1.96
CA VAL A 32 -6.30 7.80 1.82
C VAL A 32 -6.28 7.10 3.17
N ALA A 33 -5.79 7.76 4.23
CA ALA A 33 -5.75 7.19 5.58
C ALA A 33 -7.15 6.73 6.07
N THR A 34 -8.18 7.56 5.86
CA THR A 34 -9.56 7.24 6.24
C THR A 34 -10.10 6.01 5.50
N ALA A 35 -9.77 5.89 4.21
CA ALA A 35 -10.17 4.75 3.39
C ALA A 35 -9.46 3.46 3.84
N VAL A 36 -8.16 3.57 4.19
CA VAL A 36 -7.37 2.46 4.74
C VAL A 36 -7.94 1.96 6.07
N GLU A 37 -8.23 2.86 7.01
CA GLU A 37 -8.85 2.51 8.29
C GLU A 37 -10.18 1.78 8.11
N THR A 38 -10.93 2.13 7.07
CA THR A 38 -12.20 1.44 6.76
C THR A 38 -11.95 0.02 6.26
N LEU A 39 -10.99 -0.18 5.36
CA LEU A 39 -10.62 -1.53 4.91
C LEU A 39 -10.05 -2.37 6.06
N ASP A 40 -9.19 -1.80 6.90
CA ASP A 40 -8.60 -2.48 8.06
C ASP A 40 -9.69 -2.95 9.05
N ARG A 41 -10.68 -2.10 9.33
CA ARG A 41 -11.84 -2.49 10.17
C ARG A 41 -12.63 -3.65 9.58
N LEU A 42 -12.87 -3.64 8.26
CA LEU A 42 -13.58 -4.73 7.58
C LEU A 42 -12.74 -6.02 7.55
N GLU A 43 -11.42 -5.91 7.42
CA GLU A 43 -10.52 -7.07 7.47
C GLU A 43 -10.38 -7.66 8.88
N ALA A 44 -10.53 -6.84 9.92
CA ALA A 44 -10.56 -7.28 11.31
C ALA A 44 -11.89 -7.95 11.71
N PHE A 45 -12.98 -7.75 10.95
CA PHE A 45 -14.26 -8.38 11.24
C PHE A 45 -14.16 -9.91 11.23
N ARG A 46 -14.71 -10.57 12.25
CA ARG A 46 -14.73 -12.03 12.40
C ARG A 46 -16.17 -12.52 12.50
N LEU A 47 -16.49 -13.52 11.69
CA LEU A 47 -17.73 -14.26 11.81
C LEU A 47 -17.60 -15.34 12.88
N THR A 48 -18.73 -15.77 13.42
CA THR A 48 -18.82 -16.97 14.25
C THR A 48 -18.19 -18.15 13.50
N PRO A 49 -17.27 -18.89 14.13
CA PRO A 49 -16.61 -20.00 13.47
C PRO A 49 -17.57 -21.20 13.32
N PRO A 50 -17.38 -22.06 12.30
CA PRO A 50 -18.33 -23.14 11.98
C PRO A 50 -18.50 -24.19 13.09
N ASP A 51 -17.48 -24.36 13.93
CA ASP A 51 -17.43 -25.30 15.06
C ASP A 51 -17.94 -24.70 16.37
N ALA A 52 -18.36 -23.44 16.39
CA ALA A 52 -18.85 -22.77 17.60
C ALA A 52 -20.05 -23.48 18.23
N LEU A 53 -20.99 -23.98 17.41
CA LEU A 53 -22.20 -24.62 17.92
C LEU A 53 -21.91 -26.01 18.54
N PRO A 54 -21.20 -26.94 17.85
CA PRO A 54 -20.74 -28.17 18.50
C PRO A 54 -19.91 -27.92 19.76
N ALA A 55 -19.00 -26.95 19.74
CA ALA A 55 -18.16 -26.62 20.89
C ALA A 55 -18.99 -26.14 22.09
N ALA A 56 -20.00 -25.30 21.86
CA ALA A 56 -20.90 -24.81 22.90
C ALA A 56 -21.77 -25.92 23.51
N ILE A 57 -22.22 -26.88 22.70
CA ILE A 57 -22.97 -28.06 23.18
C ILE A 57 -22.09 -28.91 24.12
N VAL A 58 -20.85 -29.19 23.71
CA VAL A 58 -19.90 -29.95 24.53
C VAL A 58 -19.56 -29.22 25.83
N ALA A 59 -19.50 -27.89 25.80
CA ALA A 59 -19.29 -27.05 26.97
C ALA A 59 -20.51 -26.94 27.91
N GLY A 60 -21.66 -27.53 27.55
CA GLY A 60 -22.88 -27.46 28.35
C GLY A 60 -23.52 -26.06 28.34
N ALA A 61 -23.41 -25.32 27.24
CA ALA A 61 -23.98 -24.00 27.12
C ALA A 61 -25.52 -24.02 27.23
N GLU A 62 -26.07 -22.98 27.85
CA GLU A 62 -27.52 -22.79 28.00
C GLU A 62 -28.21 -22.57 26.67
N GLN A 63 -29.51 -22.89 26.61
CA GLN A 63 -30.34 -22.82 25.40
C GLN A 63 -30.24 -21.45 24.69
N ALA A 64 -30.26 -20.34 25.44
CA ALA A 64 -30.16 -19.00 24.89
C ALA A 64 -28.82 -18.75 24.16
N GLU A 65 -27.72 -19.37 24.59
CA GLU A 65 -26.43 -19.26 23.92
C GLU A 65 -26.38 -20.10 22.64
N LEU A 66 -26.92 -21.31 22.69
CA LEU A 66 -27.03 -22.18 21.51
C LEU A 66 -27.86 -21.51 20.40
N GLU A 67 -28.98 -20.87 20.77
CA GLU A 67 -29.81 -20.12 19.84
C GLU A 67 -29.08 -18.92 19.21
N ARG A 68 -28.29 -18.18 20.00
CA ARG A 68 -27.47 -17.08 19.48
C ARG A 68 -26.45 -17.56 18.45
N ILE A 69 -25.76 -18.67 18.75
CA ILE A 69 -24.75 -19.23 17.85
C ILE A 69 -25.41 -19.76 16.58
N ALA A 70 -26.52 -20.51 16.70
CA ALA A 70 -27.25 -21.03 15.56
C ALA A 70 -27.78 -19.92 14.64
N LEU A 71 -28.30 -18.83 15.21
CA LEU A 71 -28.73 -17.66 14.43
C LEU A 71 -27.55 -17.00 13.70
N ALA A 72 -26.41 -16.86 14.37
CA ALA A 72 -25.20 -16.31 13.77
C ALA A 72 -24.67 -17.18 12.61
N ASP A 73 -24.79 -18.50 12.72
CA ASP A 73 -24.40 -19.46 11.66
C ASP A 73 -25.32 -19.33 10.43
N ILE A 74 -26.63 -19.26 10.64
CA ILE A 74 -27.62 -19.01 9.56
C ILE A 74 -27.31 -17.70 8.83
N ALA A 75 -26.96 -16.64 9.58
CA ALA A 75 -26.61 -15.34 9.01
C ALA A 75 -25.18 -15.28 8.42
N ALA A 76 -24.33 -16.27 8.65
CA ALA A 76 -22.91 -16.19 8.30
C ALA A 76 -22.67 -16.06 6.79
N ALA A 77 -23.44 -16.78 5.96
CA ALA A 77 -23.32 -16.71 4.51
C ALA A 77 -23.65 -15.33 3.93
N PRO A 78 -24.82 -14.72 4.19
CA PRO A 78 -25.13 -13.38 3.69
C PRO A 78 -24.20 -12.30 4.26
N ILE A 79 -23.78 -12.40 5.53
CA ILE A 79 -22.82 -11.46 6.11
C ILE A 79 -21.46 -11.58 5.40
N ARG A 80 -21.00 -12.79 5.08
CA ARG A 80 -19.75 -13.00 4.36
C ARG A 80 -19.77 -12.38 2.97
N ASP A 81 -20.87 -12.51 2.24
CA ASP A 81 -21.06 -11.87 0.91
C ASP A 81 -21.07 -10.34 1.03
N ALA A 82 -21.84 -9.79 1.97
CA ALA A 82 -21.88 -8.35 2.23
C ALA A 82 -20.51 -7.79 2.63
N LEU A 83 -19.77 -8.52 3.47
CA LEU A 83 -18.41 -8.17 3.88
C LEU A 83 -17.45 -8.15 2.69
N GLY A 84 -17.54 -9.13 1.79
CA GLY A 84 -16.74 -9.16 0.56
C GLY A 84 -16.96 -7.91 -0.30
N LYS A 85 -18.23 -7.56 -0.55
CA LYS A 85 -18.60 -6.35 -1.30
C LYS A 85 -18.14 -5.07 -0.60
N ALA A 86 -18.30 -4.97 0.72
CA ALA A 86 -17.83 -3.83 1.49
C ALA A 86 -16.31 -3.65 1.41
N LYS A 87 -15.54 -4.74 1.49
CA LYS A 87 -14.07 -4.71 1.34
C LYS A 87 -13.66 -4.23 -0.04
N MET A 88 -14.34 -4.67 -1.09
CA MET A 88 -14.08 -4.17 -2.45
C MET A 88 -14.36 -2.67 -2.57
N GLY A 89 -15.50 -2.20 -2.06
CA GLY A 89 -15.84 -0.78 -2.07
C GLY A 89 -14.82 0.07 -1.30
N ALA A 90 -14.33 -0.42 -0.16
CA ALA A 90 -13.28 0.25 0.60
C ALA A 90 -11.94 0.27 -0.16
N ALA A 91 -11.57 -0.82 -0.83
CA ALA A 91 -10.35 -0.88 -1.63
C ALA A 91 -10.41 0.02 -2.88
N ASP A 92 -11.58 0.17 -3.49
CA ASP A 92 -11.79 1.11 -4.60
C ASP A 92 -11.68 2.56 -4.12
N ALA A 93 -12.29 2.87 -2.96
CA ALA A 93 -12.18 4.18 -2.32
C ALA A 93 -10.73 4.55 -1.98
N ILE A 94 -9.86 3.59 -1.65
CA ILE A 94 -8.41 3.84 -1.47
C ILE A 94 -7.78 4.31 -2.78
N LEU A 95 -8.02 3.59 -3.88
CA LEU A 95 -7.44 3.94 -5.19
C LEU A 95 -7.94 5.31 -5.68
N GLU A 96 -9.24 5.58 -5.52
CA GLU A 96 -9.81 6.88 -5.84
C GLU A 96 -9.27 8.00 -4.93
N ALA A 97 -9.07 7.75 -3.64
CA ALA A 97 -8.44 8.71 -2.75
C ALA A 97 -6.98 9.00 -3.13
N ILE A 98 -6.22 7.99 -3.57
CA ILE A 98 -4.85 8.17 -4.08
C ILE A 98 -4.87 9.07 -5.32
N HIS A 99 -5.77 8.81 -6.27
CA HIS A 99 -5.90 9.64 -7.47
C HIS A 99 -6.39 11.06 -7.14
N GLY A 100 -7.37 11.20 -6.24
CA GLY A 100 -7.91 12.48 -5.81
C GLY A 100 -6.91 13.34 -5.03
N SER A 101 -5.94 12.71 -4.36
CA SER A 101 -4.84 13.37 -3.66
C SER A 101 -3.53 13.39 -4.48
N ARG A 102 -3.61 13.25 -5.80
CA ARG A 102 -2.46 13.19 -6.71
C ARG A 102 -1.47 14.32 -6.51
N ASP A 103 -1.94 15.56 -6.40
CA ASP A 103 -1.05 16.74 -6.32
C ASP A 103 -0.25 16.75 -5.01
N GLU A 104 -0.87 16.36 -3.90
CA GLU A 104 -0.21 16.25 -2.60
C GLU A 104 0.85 15.13 -2.62
N ILE A 105 0.51 13.97 -3.16
CA ILE A 105 1.44 12.84 -3.33
C ILE A 105 2.59 13.24 -4.25
N HIS A 106 2.29 13.92 -5.37
CA HIS A 106 3.30 14.40 -6.30
C HIS A 106 4.25 15.41 -5.65
N ALA A 107 3.75 16.33 -4.82
CA ALA A 107 4.58 17.28 -4.10
C ALA A 107 5.56 16.59 -3.14
N GLN A 108 5.12 15.53 -2.45
CA GLN A 108 5.99 14.73 -1.59
C GLN A 108 7.08 14.00 -2.39
N LEU A 109 6.71 13.36 -3.51
CA LEU A 109 7.67 12.70 -4.40
C LEU A 109 8.68 13.69 -4.99
N ALA A 110 8.22 14.88 -5.42
CA ALA A 110 9.07 15.92 -5.96
C ALA A 110 10.09 16.41 -4.93
N LYS A 111 9.69 16.56 -3.66
CA LYS A 111 10.61 16.93 -2.58
C LYS A 111 11.74 15.91 -2.41
N GLN A 112 11.41 14.61 -2.44
CA GLN A 112 12.41 13.55 -2.33
C GLN A 112 13.31 13.47 -3.56
N ALA A 113 12.72 13.63 -4.76
CA ALA A 113 13.46 13.67 -6.00
C ALA A 113 14.48 14.81 -6.01
N ASN A 114 14.10 16.01 -5.54
CA ASN A 114 15.01 17.15 -5.44
C ASN A 114 16.22 16.85 -4.54
N VAL A 115 16.02 16.18 -3.40
CA VAL A 115 17.13 15.77 -2.51
C VAL A 115 18.08 14.79 -3.22
N ALA A 116 17.54 13.84 -3.99
CA ALA A 116 18.36 12.91 -4.76
C ALA A 116 19.13 13.63 -5.88
N ILE A 117 18.47 14.55 -6.59
CA ILE A 117 19.08 15.37 -7.65
C ILE A 117 20.20 16.25 -7.07
N GLU A 118 20.00 16.87 -5.92
CA GLU A 118 21.03 17.68 -5.24
C GLU A 118 22.28 16.84 -4.91
N LYS A 119 22.08 15.63 -4.37
CA LYS A 119 23.19 14.69 -4.08
C LYS A 119 23.96 14.29 -5.34
N LEU A 120 23.24 13.92 -6.41
CA LEU A 120 23.86 13.53 -7.68
C LEU A 120 24.56 14.72 -8.36
N THR A 121 24.01 15.93 -8.24
CA THR A 121 24.63 17.15 -8.75
C THR A 121 25.93 17.46 -8.00
N ALA A 122 25.95 17.29 -6.68
CA ALA A 122 27.16 17.44 -5.88
C ALA A 122 28.24 16.42 -6.28
N VAL A 123 27.86 15.16 -6.52
CA VAL A 123 28.77 14.12 -7.03
C VAL A 123 29.29 14.48 -8.43
N ALA A 124 28.44 14.96 -9.34
CA ALA A 124 28.84 15.38 -10.67
C ALA A 124 29.83 16.57 -10.64
N ALA A 125 29.65 17.50 -9.70
CA ALA A 125 30.55 18.64 -9.50
C ALA A 125 31.97 18.23 -9.05
N LEU A 126 32.16 17.00 -8.56
CA LEU A 126 33.49 16.46 -8.26
C LEU A 126 34.30 16.16 -9.52
N GLY A 127 33.72 16.23 -10.72
CA GLY A 127 34.45 16.11 -11.98
C GLY A 127 35.00 14.71 -12.26
N GLY A 128 34.38 13.66 -11.71
CA GLY A 128 34.77 12.28 -11.97
C GLY A 128 36.05 11.84 -11.23
N ILE A 129 36.44 12.55 -10.17
CA ILE A 129 37.56 12.11 -9.32
C ILE A 129 37.25 10.72 -8.76
N PRO A 130 38.15 9.73 -8.92
CA PRO A 130 37.89 8.38 -8.49
C PRO A 130 37.88 8.29 -6.95
N LEU A 131 37.09 7.33 -6.44
CA LEU A 131 36.83 7.16 -5.02
C LEU A 131 38.12 7.01 -4.19
N ASP A 132 39.10 6.27 -4.70
CA ASP A 132 40.39 6.04 -4.05
C ASP A 132 41.21 7.33 -3.88
N ALA A 133 41.17 8.23 -4.88
CA ALA A 133 41.81 9.53 -4.81
C ALA A 133 41.15 10.43 -3.76
N LEU A 134 39.81 10.40 -3.63
CA LEU A 134 39.09 11.14 -2.59
C LEU A 134 39.44 10.63 -1.18
N VAL A 135 39.52 9.31 -1.00
CA VAL A 135 39.89 8.71 0.29
C VAL A 135 41.31 9.06 0.68
N ARG A 136 42.27 8.95 -0.26
CA ARG A 136 43.69 9.30 -0.01
C ARG A 136 43.88 10.78 0.30
N ALA A 137 43.04 11.65 -0.25
CA ALA A 137 43.04 13.09 0.03
C ALA A 137 42.31 13.48 1.33
N GLY A 138 41.80 12.52 2.11
CA GLY A 138 41.04 12.78 3.35
C GLY A 138 39.63 13.35 3.12
N ARG A 139 39.14 13.36 1.86
CA ARG A 139 37.82 13.89 1.48
C ARG A 139 36.73 12.84 1.70
N HIS A 140 36.58 12.36 2.92
CA HIS A 140 35.71 11.21 3.24
C HIS A 140 34.23 11.45 2.95
N ARG A 141 33.72 12.68 3.10
CA ARG A 141 32.31 13.02 2.76
C ARG A 141 32.04 12.94 1.26
N ASP A 142 32.99 13.39 0.44
CA ASP A 142 32.86 13.31 -1.01
C ASP A 142 32.99 11.86 -1.49
N ALA A 143 33.87 11.10 -0.84
CA ALA A 143 34.00 9.66 -1.07
C ALA A 143 32.69 8.91 -0.74
N GLU A 144 32.06 9.24 0.39
CA GLU A 144 30.75 8.70 0.77
C GLU A 144 29.64 9.07 -0.24
N ALA A 145 29.63 10.32 -0.72
CA ALA A 145 28.70 10.78 -1.74
C ALA A 145 28.86 10.00 -3.05
N VAL A 146 30.10 9.80 -3.51
CA VAL A 146 30.40 8.99 -4.71
C VAL A 146 30.00 7.53 -4.51
N ALA A 147 30.31 6.94 -3.35
CA ALA A 147 29.96 5.55 -3.05
C ALA A 147 28.44 5.32 -3.00
N SER A 148 27.67 6.32 -2.55
CA SER A 148 26.20 6.25 -2.45
C SER A 148 25.47 6.72 -3.71
N ALA A 149 26.18 7.16 -4.76
CA ALA A 149 25.58 7.73 -5.97
C ALA A 149 24.68 6.74 -6.71
N ALA A 150 25.12 5.49 -6.88
CA ALA A 150 24.33 4.46 -7.57
C ALA A 150 23.01 4.14 -6.84
N VAL A 151 23.05 4.09 -5.51
CA VAL A 151 21.84 3.89 -4.69
C VAL A 151 20.90 5.09 -4.84
N THR A 152 21.44 6.30 -4.83
CA THR A 152 20.67 7.54 -4.99
C THR A 152 20.00 7.62 -6.38
N GLU A 153 20.69 7.20 -7.43
CA GLU A 153 20.14 7.11 -8.79
C GLU A 153 18.99 6.10 -8.86
N GLN A 154 19.17 4.91 -8.27
CA GLN A 154 18.12 3.89 -8.21
C GLN A 154 16.88 4.37 -7.43
N SER A 155 17.08 5.11 -6.33
CA SER A 155 15.98 5.74 -5.58
C SER A 155 15.24 6.76 -6.44
N LEU A 156 15.97 7.61 -7.19
CA LEU A 156 15.36 8.61 -8.07
C LEU A 156 14.52 7.96 -9.19
N ASP A 157 15.04 6.92 -9.83
CA ASP A 157 14.29 6.14 -10.84
C ASP A 157 13.03 5.51 -10.24
N SER A 158 13.12 4.98 -9.01
CA SER A 158 11.97 4.40 -8.30
C SER A 158 10.86 5.44 -8.05
N LEU A 159 11.24 6.68 -7.68
CA LEU A 159 10.29 7.79 -7.51
C LEU A 159 9.58 8.14 -8.83
N TYR A 160 10.30 8.18 -9.96
CA TYR A 160 9.71 8.45 -11.26
C TYR A 160 8.77 7.33 -11.73
N ARG A 161 9.18 6.06 -11.57
CA ARG A 161 8.32 4.91 -11.89
C ARG A 161 7.03 4.93 -11.07
N LEU A 162 7.10 5.28 -9.79
CA LEU A 162 5.89 5.36 -8.97
C LEU A 162 4.94 6.45 -9.46
N ARG A 163 5.46 7.65 -9.72
CA ARG A 163 4.69 8.76 -10.30
C ARG A 163 3.99 8.31 -11.58
N ASP A 164 4.72 7.66 -12.48
CA ASP A 164 4.20 7.28 -13.79
C ASP A 164 3.16 6.16 -13.70
N GLN A 165 3.32 5.22 -12.77
CA GLN A 165 2.39 4.09 -12.60
C GLN A 165 1.13 4.43 -11.80
N LEU A 166 1.24 5.26 -10.77
CA LEU A 166 0.11 5.56 -9.87
C LEU A 166 -0.60 6.88 -10.16
N LEU A 167 0.11 7.88 -10.72
CA LEU A 167 -0.42 9.25 -10.83
C LEU A 167 -0.66 9.67 -12.28
N CYS A 168 0.12 9.15 -13.23
CA CYS A 168 -0.11 9.38 -14.65
C CYS A 168 -1.01 8.28 -15.21
N ARG A 169 -2.32 8.52 -15.23
CA ARG A 169 -3.22 7.67 -16.03
C ARG A 169 -2.73 7.76 -17.48
N VAL A 170 -2.11 6.70 -18.01
CA VAL A 170 -2.01 6.57 -19.47
C VAL A 170 -3.45 6.60 -19.97
N ALA A 171 -3.80 7.66 -20.69
CA ALA A 171 -5.07 7.81 -21.37
C ALA A 171 -5.17 6.73 -22.45
N GLY A 172 -5.49 5.50 -22.04
CA GLY A 172 -5.41 4.34 -22.94
C GLY A 172 -5.73 2.98 -22.31
N SER A 173 -6.06 2.90 -21.02
CA SER A 173 -6.43 1.65 -20.37
C SER A 173 -7.83 1.74 -19.76
N ARG A 174 -8.84 1.91 -20.61
CA ARG A 174 -10.05 1.11 -20.44
C ARG A 174 -9.64 -0.32 -20.81
N LEU A 175 -9.10 -1.05 -19.84
CA LEU A 175 -8.91 -2.49 -20.00
C LEU A 175 -10.30 -3.12 -19.98
N SER A 176 -10.85 -3.30 -21.16
CA SER A 176 -11.70 -4.45 -21.45
C SER A 176 -10.95 -5.70 -20.98
N MET A 177 -11.39 -6.28 -19.85
CA MET A 177 -11.63 -7.71 -19.65
C MET A 177 -12.17 -7.98 -18.25
#